data_AF-A0A8T5XXU4-F1
#
_entry.id   AF-A0A8T5XXU4-F1
#
_cell.length_a   1.000
_cell.length_b   1.000
_cell.length_c   1.000
_cell.angle_alpha   90.00
_cell.angle_beta   90.00
_cell.angle_gamma   90.00
#
_symmetry.space_group_name_H-M   'P 1'
#
loop_
_entity.id
_entity.type
_entity.pdbx_description
1 polymer ?
#
loop_
_entity_poly.entity_id
_entity_poly.type
_entity_poly.pdbx_seq_one_letter_code
_entity_poly.pdbx_strand_id
1 'polypeptide(L)'
;MRKKRLIIIISIILFCSLLIACTSKDNLSDKTKTEKIKLDFLVIPDQFIVYNTELVKELEEMKNRAKSNFDAMNRKYKDFSKMSEKDKKTQEKLASEMNRIYKKGQILDKTKTIENIFNQFRKIEGTFVKSFDSKDIYTMFHLNDDKETPFYANVDDSYYRQLILLKGGYIIIPKIVRMSDWEKSKVSYIKAKLPNNLVYELEKIIK
;
A
#
# COMPACT_ATOMS: atom_id res chain seq x y z
N MET A 1 -23.03 -8.10 -15.62
CA MET A 1 -22.38 -8.88 -14.54
C MET A 1 -20.91 -9.29 -14.80
N ARG A 2 -20.50 -9.67 -16.02
CA ARG A 2 -19.12 -10.11 -16.33
C ARG A 2 -18.02 -9.05 -16.08
N LYS A 3 -18.30 -7.76 -16.30
CA LYS A 3 -17.33 -6.66 -16.09
C LYS A 3 -16.95 -6.43 -14.62
N LYS A 4 -17.86 -6.68 -13.66
CA LYS A 4 -17.58 -6.50 -12.21
C LYS A 4 -16.62 -7.57 -11.66
N ARG A 5 -16.64 -8.80 -12.20
CA ARG A 5 -15.76 -9.91 -11.79
C ARG A 5 -14.30 -9.72 -12.23
N LEU A 6 -14.09 -9.08 -13.39
CA LEU A 6 -12.74 -8.82 -13.92
C LEU A 6 -12.00 -7.78 -13.06
N ILE A 7 -12.71 -6.75 -12.58
CA ILE A 7 -12.15 -5.69 -11.74
C ILE A 7 -11.68 -6.25 -10.39
N ILE A 8 -12.45 -7.13 -9.76
CA ILE A 8 -12.11 -7.73 -8.46
C ILE A 8 -10.83 -8.57 -8.54
N ILE A 9 -10.64 -9.33 -9.62
CA ILE A 9 -9.43 -10.13 -9.85
C ILE A 9 -8.22 -9.23 -10.13
N ILE A 10 -8.41 -8.14 -10.89
CA ILE A 10 -7.36 -7.13 -11.16
C ILE A 10 -6.95 -6.41 -9.86
N SER A 11 -7.90 -6.08 -8.97
CA SER A 11 -7.62 -5.47 -7.66
C SER A 11 -6.77 -6.38 -6.76
N ILE A 12 -7.02 -7.69 -6.77
CA ILE A 12 -6.21 -8.67 -6.01
C ILE A 12 -4.80 -8.80 -6.61
N ILE A 13 -4.68 -8.83 -7.94
CA ILE A 13 -3.39 -8.95 -8.64
C ILE A 13 -2.52 -7.71 -8.43
N LEU A 14 -3.09 -6.50 -8.49
CA LEU A 14 -2.38 -5.23 -8.23
C LEU A 14 -1.95 -5.08 -6.76
N PHE A 15 -2.67 -5.69 -5.82
CA PHE A 15 -2.29 -5.68 -4.40
C PHE A 15 -1.24 -6.77 -4.08
N CYS A 16 -1.28 -7.92 -4.76
CA CYS A 16 -0.25 -8.95 -4.62
C CYS A 16 1.10 -8.53 -5.22
N SER A 17 1.13 -7.74 -6.30
CA SER A 17 2.37 -7.24 -6.91
C SER A 17 3.07 -6.18 -6.05
N LEU A 18 2.32 -5.43 -5.24
CA LEU A 18 2.84 -4.47 -4.24
C LEU A 18 3.62 -5.12 -3.08
N LEU A 19 3.54 -6.45 -2.93
CA LEU A 19 4.05 -7.19 -1.78
C LEU A 19 5.05 -8.30 -2.13
N ILE A 20 5.55 -8.30 -3.37
CA ILE A 20 6.68 -9.16 -3.77
C ILE A 20 7.97 -8.75 -3.03
N ALA A 21 8.01 -7.59 -2.36
CA ALA A 21 9.15 -7.22 -1.52
C ALA A 21 9.24 -7.94 -0.15
N CYS A 22 8.24 -8.76 0.20
CA CYS A 22 8.43 -9.77 1.24
C CYS A 22 9.02 -11.02 0.58
N THR A 23 10.35 -11.07 0.58
CA THR A 23 11.27 -12.16 0.19
C THR A 23 11.49 -12.41 -1.31
N SER A 24 12.40 -11.65 -1.92
CA SER A 24 13.41 -12.22 -2.85
C SER A 24 14.69 -11.39 -2.78
N LYS A 25 15.83 -12.08 -2.68
CA LYS A 25 17.17 -11.49 -2.78
C LYS A 25 17.39 -11.09 -4.24
N ASP A 26 16.87 -9.94 -4.65
CA ASP A 26 17.18 -9.38 -5.96
C ASP A 26 18.07 -8.15 -5.85
N ASN A 27 19.21 -8.28 -6.53
CA ASN A 27 20.36 -7.39 -6.55
C ASN A 27 20.00 -5.95 -6.92
N LEU A 28 19.62 -5.12 -5.95
CA LEU A 28 20.01 -3.71 -6.00
C LEU A 28 21.45 -3.63 -5.50
N SER A 29 22.36 -3.40 -6.46
CA SER A 29 23.79 -3.21 -6.23
C SER A 29 24.03 -2.27 -5.04
N ASP A 30 24.90 -2.68 -4.12
CA ASP A 30 25.36 -1.91 -2.95
C ASP A 30 26.25 -0.71 -3.31
N LYS A 31 25.92 0.04 -4.37
CA LYS A 31 26.70 1.20 -4.85
C LYS A 31 25.92 2.50 -4.98
N THR A 32 24.67 2.57 -4.54
CA THR A 32 23.99 3.86 -4.41
C THR A 32 24.39 4.51 -3.10
N LYS A 33 25.18 5.59 -3.18
CA LYS A 33 25.16 6.68 -2.18
C LYS A 33 23.72 6.83 -1.68
N THR A 34 23.54 6.96 -0.37
CA THR A 34 22.22 7.14 0.26
C THR A 34 21.60 8.45 -0.26
N GLU A 35 21.00 8.39 -1.44
CA GLU A 35 20.41 9.54 -2.10
C GLU A 35 19.23 9.98 -1.24
N LYS A 36 19.30 11.23 -0.80
CA LYS A 36 18.22 11.85 -0.07
C LYS A 36 17.14 12.24 -1.05
N ILE A 37 15.91 11.83 -0.75
CA ILE A 37 14.75 12.04 -1.61
C ILE A 37 13.81 12.98 -0.89
N LYS A 38 13.53 14.13 -1.50
CA LYS A 38 12.48 15.02 -1.01
C LYS A 38 11.12 14.37 -1.23
N LEU A 39 10.22 14.56 -0.27
CA LEU A 39 8.84 14.06 -0.36
C LEU A 39 7.88 15.09 -0.97
N ASP A 40 8.40 16.00 -1.80
CA ASP A 40 7.63 17.07 -2.45
C ASP A 40 6.61 16.54 -3.48
N PHE A 41 6.83 15.33 -3.99
CA PHE A 41 5.90 14.59 -4.85
C PHE A 41 4.61 14.12 -4.15
N LEU A 42 4.52 14.17 -2.81
CA LEU A 42 3.31 13.75 -2.12
C LEU A 42 2.16 14.72 -2.40
N VAL A 43 1.07 14.20 -2.97
CA VAL A 43 -0.14 14.96 -3.28
C VAL A 43 -1.12 14.89 -2.12
N ILE A 44 -1.77 16.00 -1.78
CA ILE A 44 -2.78 16.02 -0.71
C ILE A 44 -4.02 15.25 -1.21
N PRO A 45 -4.50 14.21 -0.50
CA PRO A 45 -5.73 13.52 -0.86
C PRO A 45 -7.00 14.31 -0.54
N ASP A 46 -8.07 13.95 -1.22
CA ASP A 46 -9.43 14.34 -0.87
C ASP A 46 -9.97 13.57 0.34
N GLN A 47 -9.50 12.34 0.54
CA GLN A 47 -9.80 11.48 1.69
C GLN A 47 -8.56 10.77 2.22
N PHE A 48 -8.38 10.85 3.54
CA PHE A 48 -7.31 10.19 4.28
C PHE A 48 -7.92 9.07 5.12
N ILE A 49 -7.72 7.81 4.70
CA ILE A 49 -8.34 6.64 5.33
C ILE A 49 -7.32 5.99 6.27
N VAL A 50 -7.66 5.91 7.55
CA VAL A 50 -6.77 5.45 8.61
C VAL A 50 -7.14 4.03 9.02
N TYR A 51 -6.14 3.15 9.04
CA TYR A 51 -6.25 1.80 9.56
C TYR A 51 -5.42 1.71 10.84
N ASN A 52 -6.09 1.65 11.99
CA ASN A 52 -5.42 1.49 13.28
C ASN A 52 -4.66 0.14 13.38
N THR A 53 -3.90 -0.03 14.45
CA THR A 53 -3.06 -1.22 14.67
C THR A 53 -3.83 -2.55 14.56
N GLU A 54 -5.08 -2.60 15.01
CA GLU A 54 -5.90 -3.83 14.96
C GLU A 54 -6.31 -4.15 13.52
N LEU A 55 -6.80 -3.16 12.77
CA LEU A 55 -7.15 -3.32 11.37
C LEU A 55 -5.93 -3.67 10.51
N VAL A 56 -4.74 -3.11 10.82
CA VAL A 56 -3.49 -3.49 10.14
C VAL A 56 -3.17 -4.97 10.33
N LYS A 57 -3.35 -5.51 11.54
CA LYS A 57 -3.14 -6.94 11.80
C LYS A 57 -4.14 -7.79 11.00
N GLU A 58 -5.43 -7.43 10.99
CA GLU A 58 -6.44 -8.10 10.18
C GLU A 58 -6.08 -8.09 8.68
N LEU A 59 -5.59 -6.95 8.16
CA LEU A 59 -5.16 -6.79 6.77
C LEU A 59 -3.93 -7.66 6.46
N GLU A 60 -2.92 -7.69 7.33
CA GLU A 60 -1.72 -8.52 7.15
C GLU A 60 -2.04 -10.03 7.15
N GLU A 61 -2.93 -10.47 8.04
CA GLU A 61 -3.41 -11.85 8.06
C GLU A 61 -4.16 -12.20 6.76
N MET A 62 -5.06 -11.32 6.32
CA MET A 62 -5.80 -11.52 5.07
C MET A 62 -4.89 -11.55 3.85
N LYS A 63 -3.89 -10.67 3.83
CA LYS A 63 -2.87 -10.61 2.78
C LYS A 63 -2.08 -11.91 2.72
N ASN A 64 -1.66 -12.47 3.85
CA ASN A 64 -0.94 -13.73 3.90
C ASN A 64 -1.80 -14.90 3.39
N ARG A 65 -3.09 -14.92 3.75
CA ARG A 65 -4.07 -15.90 3.22
C ARG A 65 -4.25 -15.74 1.71
N ALA A 66 -4.39 -14.51 1.22
CA ALA A 66 -4.56 -14.22 -0.20
C ALA A 66 -3.32 -14.62 -1.03
N LYS A 67 -2.12 -14.28 -0.56
CA LYS A 67 -0.84 -14.67 -1.18
C LYS A 67 -0.72 -16.19 -1.28
N SER A 68 -0.94 -16.89 -0.16
CA SER A 68 -0.89 -18.36 -0.12
C SER A 68 -1.87 -19.00 -1.11
N ASN A 69 -3.08 -18.44 -1.22
CA ASN A 69 -4.08 -18.92 -2.17
C ASN A 69 -3.68 -18.64 -3.63
N PHE A 70 -3.16 -17.44 -3.91
CA PHE A 70 -2.64 -17.08 -5.23
C PHE A 70 -1.52 -18.01 -5.68
N ASP A 71 -0.55 -18.29 -4.81
CA ASP A 71 0.56 -19.22 -5.08
C ASP A 71 0.09 -20.66 -5.32
N ALA A 72 -0.97 -21.09 -4.62
CA ALA A 72 -1.60 -22.37 -4.87
C ALA A 72 -2.31 -22.41 -6.24
N MET A 73 -2.99 -21.32 -6.61
CA MET A 73 -3.69 -21.22 -7.90
C MET A 73 -2.71 -21.18 -9.07
N ASN A 74 -1.62 -20.41 -8.98
CA ASN A 74 -0.56 -20.38 -9.99
C ASN A 74 0.06 -21.77 -10.23
N ARG A 75 0.25 -22.56 -9.17
CA ARG A 75 0.78 -23.93 -9.29
C ARG A 75 -0.22 -24.90 -9.92
N LYS A 76 -1.50 -24.75 -9.58
CA LYS A 76 -2.58 -25.63 -10.04
C LYS A 76 -3.02 -25.32 -11.47
N TYR A 77 -3.01 -24.04 -11.84
CA TYR A 77 -3.55 -23.54 -13.10
C TYR A 77 -2.48 -22.77 -13.87
N LYS A 78 -2.04 -23.31 -15.02
CA LYS A 78 -1.26 -22.55 -16.00
C LYS A 78 -2.11 -21.49 -16.72
N ASP A 79 -3.42 -21.70 -16.76
CA ASP A 79 -4.41 -20.82 -17.37
C ASP A 79 -5.58 -20.63 -16.40
N PHE A 80 -5.72 -19.41 -15.86
CA PHE A 80 -6.73 -19.03 -14.89
C PHE A 80 -8.17 -19.10 -15.44
N SER A 81 -8.36 -19.07 -16.77
CA SER A 81 -9.68 -19.21 -17.38
C SER A 81 -10.31 -20.58 -17.09
N LYS A 82 -9.46 -21.60 -16.91
CA LYS A 82 -9.83 -23.00 -16.61
C LYS A 82 -10.01 -23.28 -15.12
N MET A 83 -9.97 -22.24 -14.28
CA MET A 83 -10.15 -22.39 -12.85
C MET A 83 -11.54 -22.96 -12.52
N SER A 84 -11.56 -23.92 -11.59
CA SER A 84 -12.80 -24.55 -11.13
C SER A 84 -13.72 -23.54 -10.46
N GLU A 85 -15.03 -23.80 -10.48
CA GLU A 85 -16.01 -22.93 -9.83
C GLU A 85 -15.78 -22.82 -8.32
N LYS A 86 -15.32 -23.90 -7.68
CA LYS A 86 -14.96 -23.92 -6.24
C LYS A 86 -13.81 -22.95 -5.93
N ASP A 87 -12.77 -22.96 -6.77
CA ASP A 87 -11.60 -22.10 -6.58
C ASP A 87 -11.93 -20.64 -6.89
N LYS A 88 -12.75 -20.37 -7.92
CA LYS A 88 -13.30 -19.03 -8.20
C LYS A 88 -14.08 -18.47 -7.00
N LYS A 89 -14.97 -19.27 -6.41
CA LYS A 89 -15.72 -18.88 -5.20
C LYS A 89 -14.81 -18.59 -4.01
N THR A 90 -13.68 -19.31 -3.90
CA THR A 90 -12.68 -19.07 -2.84
C THR A 90 -12.00 -17.71 -3.03
N GLN A 91 -11.59 -17.38 -4.26
CA GLN A 91 -11.02 -16.07 -4.60
C GLN A 91 -12.01 -14.93 -4.36
N GLU A 92 -13.27 -15.10 -4.78
CA GLU A 92 -14.34 -14.12 -4.52
C GLU A 92 -14.56 -13.89 -3.00
N LYS A 93 -14.52 -14.97 -2.20
CA LYS A 93 -14.65 -14.88 -0.74
C LYS A 93 -13.48 -14.12 -0.11
N LEU A 94 -12.24 -14.42 -0.51
CA LEU A 94 -11.06 -13.70 -0.02
C LEU A 94 -11.11 -12.21 -0.36
N ALA A 95 -11.53 -11.88 -1.58
CA ALA A 95 -11.73 -10.49 -2.01
C ALA A 95 -12.80 -9.77 -1.17
N SER A 96 -13.93 -10.44 -0.91
CA SER A 96 -15.01 -9.89 -0.11
C SER A 96 -14.59 -9.68 1.35
N GLU A 97 -13.84 -10.62 1.94
CA GLU A 97 -13.30 -10.49 3.29
C GLU A 97 -12.33 -9.30 3.38
N MET A 98 -11.43 -9.16 2.42
CA MET A 98 -10.50 -8.03 2.34
C MET A 98 -11.25 -6.69 2.22
N ASN A 99 -12.21 -6.59 1.32
CA ASN A 99 -13.04 -5.40 1.15
C ASN A 99 -13.82 -5.04 2.41
N ARG A 100 -14.27 -6.04 3.18
CA ARG A 100 -14.94 -5.81 4.46
C ARG A 100 -14.00 -5.15 5.47
N ILE A 101 -12.73 -5.54 5.51
CA ILE A 101 -11.75 -4.92 6.40
C ILE A 101 -11.43 -3.50 5.94
N TYR A 102 -11.25 -3.27 4.63
CA TYR A 102 -10.99 -1.92 4.11
C TYR A 102 -12.10 -0.92 4.46
N LYS A 103 -13.36 -1.36 4.41
CA LYS A 103 -14.51 -0.53 4.81
C LYS A 103 -14.55 -0.15 6.28
N LYS A 104 -13.76 -0.79 7.16
CA LYS A 104 -13.66 -0.43 8.58
C LYS A 104 -12.70 0.74 8.82
N GLY A 105 -11.89 1.14 7.82
CA GLY A 105 -10.95 2.26 7.97
C GLY A 105 -11.69 3.57 8.30
N GLN A 106 -11.13 4.36 9.21
CA GLN A 106 -11.67 5.67 9.55
C GLN A 106 -11.41 6.64 8.41
N ILE A 107 -12.47 7.18 7.81
CA ILE A 107 -12.38 8.10 6.68
C ILE A 107 -12.34 9.53 7.23
N LEU A 108 -11.28 10.27 6.88
CA LEU A 108 -11.18 11.69 7.13
C LEU A 108 -11.19 12.45 5.80
N ASP A 109 -12.15 13.34 5.63
CA ASP A 109 -12.16 14.25 4.47
C ASP A 109 -11.00 15.24 4.54
N LYS A 110 -10.58 15.74 3.39
CA LYS A 110 -9.59 16.82 3.28
C LYS A 110 -9.97 17.99 4.19
N THR A 111 -9.11 18.21 5.17
CA THR A 111 -9.20 19.32 6.13
C THR A 111 -7.88 20.08 6.14
N LYS A 112 -7.89 21.29 6.71
CA LYS A 112 -6.68 22.06 6.98
C LYS A 112 -5.63 21.25 7.75
N THR A 113 -6.05 20.33 8.62
CA THR A 113 -5.15 19.43 9.35
C THR A 113 -4.40 18.49 8.40
N ILE A 114 -5.09 17.83 7.46
CA ILE A 114 -4.47 16.94 6.48
C ILE A 114 -3.56 17.73 5.54
N GLU A 115 -3.99 18.91 5.08
CA GLU A 115 -3.16 19.80 4.27
C GLU A 115 -1.85 20.17 4.99
N ASN A 116 -1.94 20.52 6.28
CA ASN A 116 -0.77 20.84 7.10
C ASN A 116 0.17 19.64 7.26
N ILE A 117 -0.37 18.43 7.48
CA ILE A 117 0.41 17.19 7.56
C ILE A 117 1.20 16.96 6.28
N PHE A 118 0.55 17.07 5.12
CA PHE A 118 1.21 16.88 3.82
C PHE A 118 2.23 17.98 3.52
N ASN A 119 1.93 19.23 3.87
CA ASN A 119 2.89 20.33 3.75
C ASN A 119 4.12 20.13 4.66
N GLN A 120 3.96 19.46 5.81
CA GLN A 120 5.09 19.04 6.64
C GLN A 120 5.85 17.87 6.02
N PHE A 121 5.16 16.85 5.49
CA PHE A 121 5.83 15.73 4.80
C PHE A 121 6.74 16.22 3.67
N ARG A 122 6.29 17.16 2.85
CA ARG A 122 7.07 17.71 1.73
C ARG A 122 8.38 18.40 2.13
N LYS A 123 8.54 18.75 3.41
CA LYS A 123 9.77 19.35 3.96
C LYS A 123 10.76 18.30 4.46
N ILE A 124 10.38 17.02 4.48
CA ILE A 124 11.18 15.92 4.98
C ILE A 124 11.94 15.26 3.83
N GLU A 125 13.14 14.76 4.15
CA GLU A 125 13.94 13.92 3.26
C GLU A 125 13.88 12.47 3.73
N GLY A 126 13.72 11.55 2.79
CA GLY A 126 13.81 10.10 3.02
C GLY A 126 14.95 9.46 2.23
N THR A 127 15.09 8.16 2.38
CA THR A 127 16.06 7.35 1.63
C THR A 127 15.41 6.08 1.12
N PHE A 128 15.86 5.57 -0.02
CA PHE A 128 15.39 4.27 -0.51
C PHE A 128 15.85 3.14 0.43
N VAL A 129 14.94 2.22 0.73
CA VAL A 129 15.21 1.00 1.49
C VAL A 129 14.73 -0.22 0.71
N LYS A 130 15.48 -1.33 0.83
CA LYS A 130 15.15 -2.60 0.17
C LYS A 130 13.86 -3.22 0.75
N SER A 131 13.70 -3.16 2.07
CA SER A 131 12.56 -3.70 2.81
C SER A 131 12.41 -3.04 4.18
N PHE A 132 11.32 -3.35 4.87
CA PHE A 132 11.04 -2.97 6.26
C PHE A 132 10.30 -4.13 6.95
N ASP A 133 10.34 -4.19 8.29
CA ASP A 133 9.66 -5.24 9.03
C ASP A 133 8.16 -4.90 9.18
N SER A 134 7.31 -5.79 8.68
CA SER A 134 5.85 -5.72 8.85
C SER A 134 5.39 -5.71 10.31
N LYS A 135 6.18 -6.26 11.25
CA LYS A 135 5.88 -6.29 12.69
C LYS A 135 6.00 -4.91 13.36
N ASP A 136 6.70 -3.99 12.69
CA ASP A 136 6.89 -2.62 13.15
C ASP A 136 5.78 -1.69 12.65
N ILE A 137 4.87 -2.15 11.80
CA ILE A 137 3.75 -1.33 11.34
C ILE A 137 2.87 -0.96 12.53
N TYR A 138 2.74 0.34 12.76
CA TYR A 138 1.85 0.91 13.77
C TYR A 138 0.49 1.25 13.15
N THR A 139 0.49 1.91 11.99
CA THR A 139 -0.74 2.21 11.24
C THR A 139 -0.47 2.27 9.75
N MET A 140 -1.53 2.16 8.96
CA MET A 140 -1.50 2.36 7.52
C MET A 140 -2.52 3.45 7.16
N PHE A 141 -2.12 4.30 6.22
CA PHE A 141 -2.97 5.34 5.67
C PHE A 141 -3.17 5.07 4.19
N HIS A 142 -4.42 5.03 3.72
CA HIS A 142 -4.72 5.07 2.29
C HIS A 142 -5.13 6.49 1.92
N LEU A 143 -4.56 6.98 0.82
CA LEU A 143 -4.83 8.31 0.30
C LEU A 143 -5.79 8.14 -0.87
N ASN A 144 -6.94 8.81 -0.81
CA ASN A 144 -8.00 8.67 -1.77
C ASN A 144 -8.30 10.01 -2.43
N ASP A 145 -8.28 10.04 -3.77
CA ASP A 145 -8.54 11.23 -4.58
C ASP A 145 -9.99 11.30 -5.04
N ASP A 146 -10.71 10.18 -5.03
CA ASP A 146 -12.09 10.11 -5.45
C ASP A 146 -12.97 9.58 -4.33
N LYS A 147 -13.80 10.47 -3.77
CA LYS A 147 -14.73 10.15 -2.68
C LYS A 147 -15.80 9.12 -3.09
N GLU A 148 -16.09 8.99 -4.38
CA GLU A 148 -17.10 8.06 -4.90
C GLU A 148 -16.55 6.64 -5.07
N THR A 149 -15.24 6.49 -5.30
CA THR A 149 -14.56 5.19 -5.40
C THR A 149 -13.47 5.01 -4.36
N PRO A 150 -13.81 4.97 -3.07
CA PRO A 150 -12.83 4.64 -2.05
C PRO A 150 -12.30 3.23 -2.32
N PHE A 151 -11.01 3.01 -2.05
CA PHE A 151 -10.32 1.71 -2.08
C PHE A 151 -9.80 1.19 -3.43
N TYR A 152 -10.09 1.83 -4.57
CA TYR A 152 -9.61 1.36 -5.87
C TYR A 152 -8.33 2.09 -6.29
N ALA A 153 -7.19 1.43 -6.07
CA ALA A 153 -5.91 1.67 -6.75
C ALA A 153 -5.66 3.11 -7.19
N ASN A 154 -5.69 4.07 -6.26
CA ASN A 154 -5.16 5.39 -6.57
C ASN A 154 -3.65 5.23 -6.63
N VAL A 155 -3.14 5.23 -7.85
CA VAL A 155 -1.74 5.34 -8.13
C VAL A 155 -1.58 6.76 -8.61
N ASP A 156 -0.86 7.57 -7.83
CA ASP A 156 -0.29 8.78 -8.41
C ASP A 156 0.90 8.34 -9.27
N ASP A 157 1.17 9.05 -10.37
CA ASP A 157 2.22 8.71 -11.33
C ASP A 157 3.58 8.38 -10.68
N SER A 158 3.80 8.92 -9.48
CA SER A 158 5.00 8.72 -8.71
C SER A 158 4.93 7.61 -7.64
N TYR A 159 3.78 7.32 -7.04
CA TYR A 159 3.74 6.45 -5.86
C TYR A 159 2.36 5.83 -5.64
N TYR A 160 2.34 4.71 -4.92
CA TYR A 160 1.07 4.18 -4.45
C TYR A 160 0.53 5.08 -3.36
N ARG A 161 -0.76 5.40 -3.44
CA ARG A 161 -1.45 6.30 -2.52
C ARG A 161 -1.67 5.64 -1.15
N GLN A 162 -0.56 5.33 -0.51
CA GLN A 162 -0.47 4.63 0.75
C GLN A 162 0.77 5.12 1.51
N LEU A 163 0.59 5.39 2.81
CA LEU A 163 1.66 5.72 3.73
C LEU A 163 1.61 4.72 4.89
N ILE A 164 2.76 4.27 5.39
CA ILE A 164 2.83 3.28 6.46
C ILE A 164 3.67 3.86 7.59
N LEU A 165 3.07 4.07 8.75
CA LEU A 165 3.79 4.55 9.94
C LEU A 165 4.30 3.37 10.72
N LEU A 166 5.60 3.36 10.98
CA LEU A 166 6.27 2.38 11.80
C LEU A 166 6.40 2.87 13.23
N LYS A 167 6.49 1.92 14.17
CA LYS A 167 6.93 2.16 15.54
C LYS A 167 8.26 2.93 15.53
N GLY A 168 8.37 3.93 16.39
CA GLY A 168 9.54 4.81 16.44
C GLY A 168 9.49 6.01 15.47
N GLY A 169 8.33 6.32 14.88
CA GLY A 169 8.11 7.58 14.16
C GLY A 169 8.80 7.64 12.81
N TYR A 170 8.80 6.53 12.07
CA TYR A 170 9.26 6.49 10.68
C TYR A 170 8.08 6.25 9.75
N ILE A 171 8.06 6.93 8.60
CA ILE A 171 7.09 6.65 7.54
C ILE A 171 7.76 5.85 6.43
N ILE A 172 7.02 4.90 5.86
CA ILE A 172 7.34 4.20 4.62
C ILE A 172 6.38 4.65 3.53
N ILE A 173 6.93 4.99 2.37
CA ILE A 173 6.20 5.43 1.17
C ILE A 173 6.58 4.48 0.02
N PRO A 174 5.63 3.68 -0.50
CA PRO A 174 5.87 2.83 -1.66
C PRO A 174 5.93 3.68 -2.94
N LYS A 175 7.14 3.92 -3.45
CA LYS A 175 7.43 4.72 -4.65
C LYS A 175 7.47 3.83 -5.88
N ILE A 176 6.86 4.28 -6.97
CA ILE A 176 7.01 3.67 -8.29
C ILE A 176 8.27 4.26 -8.93
N VAL A 177 9.21 3.39 -9.27
CA VAL A 177 10.45 3.73 -9.97
C VAL A 177 10.34 3.14 -11.38
N ARG A 178 10.23 4.03 -12.37
CA ARG A 178 10.23 3.66 -13.79
C ARG A 178 11.65 3.30 -14.20
N MET A 179 11.87 2.12 -14.75
CA MET A 179 13.14 1.76 -15.39
C MET A 179 13.14 2.23 -16.85
N SER A 180 14.32 2.28 -17.47
CA SER A 180 14.52 2.77 -18.84
C SER A 180 13.66 2.07 -19.90
N ASP A 181 13.29 0.80 -19.65
CA ASP A 181 12.27 0.09 -20.42
C ASP A 181 10.89 0.42 -19.83
N TRP A 182 10.02 1.08 -20.61
CA TRP A 182 8.68 1.51 -20.19
C TRP A 182 7.80 0.37 -19.63
N GLU A 183 8.12 -0.88 -19.98
CA GLU A 183 7.43 -2.08 -19.52
C GLU A 183 7.87 -2.56 -18.12
N LYS A 184 8.90 -1.97 -17.51
CA LYS A 184 9.48 -2.42 -16.23
C LYS A 184 9.44 -1.32 -15.18
N SER A 185 8.28 -1.12 -14.57
CA SER A 185 8.17 -0.36 -13.32
C SER A 185 8.43 -1.27 -12.13
N LYS A 186 9.22 -0.81 -11.15
CA LYS A 186 9.44 -1.51 -9.87
C LYS A 186 8.89 -0.67 -8.72
N VAL A 187 8.36 -1.37 -7.71
CA VAL A 187 8.03 -0.75 -6.43
C VAL A 187 9.27 -0.75 -5.54
N SER A 188 9.67 0.45 -5.11
CA SER A 188 10.70 0.67 -4.10
C SER A 188 10.08 1.37 -2.88
N TYR A 189 10.76 1.36 -1.74
CA TYR A 189 10.25 2.00 -0.54
C TYR A 189 11.15 3.16 -0.13
N ILE A 190 10.56 4.30 0.17
CA ILE A 190 11.25 5.42 0.81
C ILE A 190 10.96 5.34 2.30
N LYS A 191 12.01 5.33 3.13
CA LYS A 191 11.89 5.46 4.58
C LYS A 191 12.32 6.87 4.99
N ALA A 192 11.49 7.54 5.79
CA ALA A 192 11.81 8.86 6.32
C ALA A 192 11.54 8.93 7.82
N LYS A 193 12.40 9.62 8.56
CA LYS A 193 12.18 9.91 9.99
C LYS A 193 11.24 11.11 10.09
N LEU A 194 10.16 10.95 10.84
CA LEU A 194 9.23 12.05 11.08
C LEU A 194 9.68 12.89 12.28
N PRO A 195 9.56 14.23 12.20
CA PRO A 195 9.62 15.11 13.36
C PRO A 195 8.58 14.74 14.42
N ASN A 196 8.91 14.92 15.70
CA ASN A 196 8.04 14.51 16.82
C ASN A 196 6.65 15.17 16.78
N ASN A 197 6.56 16.43 16.34
CA ASN A 197 5.29 17.13 16.21
C ASN A 197 4.39 16.47 15.16
N LEU A 198 4.95 16.03 14.03
CA LEU A 198 4.21 15.36 12.98
C LEU A 198 3.78 13.95 13.40
N VAL A 199 4.62 13.22 14.13
CA VAL A 199 4.22 11.94 14.75
C VAL A 199 3.03 12.15 15.68
N TYR A 200 3.08 13.17 16.53
CA TYR A 200 2.00 13.49 17.46
C TYR A 200 0.70 13.88 16.76
N GLU A 201 0.76 14.64 15.65
CA GLU A 201 -0.42 14.96 14.84
C GLU A 201 -1.05 13.70 14.21
N LEU A 202 -0.23 12.78 13.69
CA LEU A 202 -0.71 11.51 13.15
C LEU A 202 -1.30 10.62 14.24
N GLU A 203 -0.70 10.57 15.44
CA GLU A 203 -1.23 9.80 16.58
C GLU A 203 -2.60 10.30 17.05
N LYS A 204 -2.87 11.60 16.96
CA LYS A 204 -4.22 12.15 17.23
C LYS A 204 -5.26 11.68 16.24
N ILE A 205 -4.86 11.45 14.99
CA ILE A 205 -5.72 10.98 13.91
C ILE A 205 -6.01 9.48 14.02
N ILE A 206 -5.07 8.71 14.58
CA ILE A 206 -5.19 7.25 14.72
C ILE A 206 -6.14 6.83 15.86
N LYS A 207 -6.31 7.69 16.88
CA LYS A 207 -7.17 7.46 18.04
C LYS A 207 -8.63 7.75 17.74
#